data_AF-T0ZAL5-F1
#
_entry.id   AF-T0ZAL5-F1
#
_cell.length_a   1.000
_cell.length_b   1.000
_cell.length_c   1.000
_cell.angle_alpha   90.00
_cell.angle_beta   90.00
_cell.angle_gamma   90.00
#
_symmetry.space_group_name_H-M   'P 1'
#
loop_
_entity.id
_entity.type
_entity.pdbx_description
1 polymer ?
#
loop_
_entity_poly.entity_id
_entity_poly.type
_entity_poly.pdbx_seq_one_letter_code
_entity_poly.pdbx_strand_id
1 'polypeptide(L)'
;VNTNSRINWYPNHLKDGRFGNFLEEAKDWSLSRNRYWGTPLPVWKCEHGHYEAIGSLKELADRSGMELDDLHRPFVDQLKLKCQQCGSESAIEPYVIDTWFDSGSATYASIGYPRLSKETHIPVDFITEAIDQTRGWYYTLHVISTLLFNSNAYRNVLTIEFVLDA
;
A
#
# COMPACT_ATOMS: atom_id res chain seq x y z
N VAL A 1 2.42 -5.65 15.72
CA VAL A 1 3.28 -5.77 16.93
C VAL A 1 4.02 -7.11 16.99
N ASN A 2 3.33 -8.27 17.05
CA ASN A 2 4.00 -9.57 17.20
C ASN A 2 5.04 -9.87 16.11
N THR A 3 4.77 -9.52 14.85
CA THR A 3 5.67 -9.75 13.71
C THR A 3 7.00 -8.98 13.81
N ASN A 4 7.07 -7.84 14.49
CA ASN A 4 8.31 -7.06 14.64
C ASN A 4 9.38 -7.78 15.48
N SER A 5 8.95 -8.58 16.46
CA SER A 5 9.86 -9.34 17.32
C SER A 5 10.75 -10.31 16.53
N ARG A 6 10.25 -10.80 15.39
CA ARG A 6 10.91 -11.76 14.49
C ARG A 6 11.97 -11.12 13.58
N ILE A 7 12.07 -9.80 13.58
CA ILE A 7 12.97 -9.03 12.74
C ILE A 7 14.31 -8.84 13.47
N ASN A 8 15.41 -9.04 12.77
CA ASN A 8 16.75 -8.76 13.26
C ASN A 8 17.14 -7.31 12.88
N TRP A 9 17.12 -6.40 13.86
CA TRP A 9 17.39 -4.99 13.64
C TRP A 9 18.84 -4.65 13.97
N TYR A 10 19.50 -3.90 13.10
CA TYR A 10 20.80 -3.28 13.36
C TYR A 10 20.67 -1.77 13.17
N PRO A 11 20.86 -0.95 14.21
CA PRO A 11 21.17 -1.34 15.60
C PRO A 11 19.97 -1.94 16.36
N ASN A 12 20.25 -2.86 17.29
CA ASN A 12 19.25 -3.66 18.00
C ASN A 12 18.20 -2.83 18.74
N HIS A 13 18.58 -1.66 19.28
CA HIS A 13 17.70 -0.82 20.08
C HIS A 13 16.51 -0.25 19.30
N LEU A 14 16.51 -0.30 17.96
CA LEU A 14 15.38 0.16 17.15
C LEU A 14 14.16 -0.75 17.29
N LYS A 15 14.37 -2.06 17.51
CA LYS A 15 13.32 -3.07 17.60
C LYS A 15 12.28 -2.68 18.67
N ASP A 16 12.76 -2.42 19.88
CA ASP A 16 11.94 -2.11 21.06
C ASP A 16 11.95 -0.60 21.37
N GLY A 17 12.77 0.19 20.65
CA GLY A 17 12.84 1.64 20.79
C GLY A 17 12.06 2.36 19.70
N ARG A 18 12.74 3.14 18.85
CA ARG A 18 12.12 4.07 17.89
C ARG A 18 11.02 3.45 17.02
N PHE A 19 11.20 2.22 16.55
CA PHE A 19 10.21 1.53 15.72
C PHE A 19 9.17 0.80 16.58
N GLY A 20 9.61 0.05 17.60
CA GLY A 20 8.71 -0.67 18.53
C GLY A 20 7.68 0.25 19.17
N ASN A 21 8.12 1.32 19.82
CA ASN A 21 7.25 2.31 20.45
C ASN A 21 6.28 2.95 19.44
N PHE A 22 6.74 3.20 18.21
CA PHE A 22 5.85 3.74 17.18
C PHE A 22 4.72 2.78 16.81
N LEU A 23 5.01 1.47 16.73
CA LEU A 23 3.99 0.46 16.45
C LEU A 23 2.95 0.33 17.57
N GLU A 24 3.34 0.55 18.82
CA GLU A 24 2.42 0.49 19.97
C GLU A 24 1.46 1.68 20.00
N GLU A 25 1.91 2.85 19.56
CA GLU A 25 1.13 4.09 19.52
C GLU A 25 0.46 4.36 18.17
N ALA A 26 0.72 3.51 17.17
CA ALA A 26 0.25 3.71 15.80
C ALA A 26 -1.28 3.78 15.77
N LYS A 27 -1.80 4.86 15.17
CA LYS A 27 -3.22 5.06 14.90
C LYS A 27 -3.56 4.57 13.50
N ASP A 28 -4.86 4.61 13.18
CA ASP A 28 -5.35 4.33 11.83
C ASP A 28 -4.61 5.16 10.78
N TRP A 29 -4.18 4.48 9.72
CA TRP A 29 -3.50 5.12 8.61
C TRP A 29 -4.51 5.79 7.69
N SER A 30 -4.52 7.13 7.70
CA SER A 30 -5.21 7.93 6.70
C SER A 30 -4.59 7.66 5.32
N LEU A 31 -5.23 6.83 4.50
CA LEU A 31 -4.69 6.35 3.22
C LEU A 31 -4.97 7.29 2.05
N SER A 32 -6.15 7.90 1.99
CA SER A 32 -6.56 8.74 0.87
C SER A 32 -5.82 10.09 0.86
N ARG A 33 -5.52 10.59 -0.34
CA ARG A 33 -4.87 11.88 -0.57
C ARG A 33 -5.67 12.67 -1.60
N ASN A 34 -5.94 13.93 -1.31
CA ASN A 34 -6.53 14.87 -2.27
C ASN A 34 -5.42 15.47 -3.15
N ARG A 35 -4.97 14.70 -4.15
CA ARG A 35 -3.86 15.02 -5.07
C ARG A 35 -4.18 14.47 -6.46
N TYR A 36 -3.40 14.89 -7.46
CA TYR A 36 -3.61 14.52 -8.86
C TYR A 36 -2.74 13.36 -9.33
N TRP A 37 -1.47 13.32 -8.92
CA TRP A 37 -0.50 12.32 -9.36
C TRP A 37 -0.28 11.27 -8.26
N GLY A 38 -0.61 10.02 -8.59
CA GLY A 38 -0.49 8.85 -7.71
C GLY A 38 -1.46 7.75 -8.14
N THR A 39 -1.35 6.58 -7.51
CA THR A 39 -2.26 5.45 -7.75
C THR A 39 -3.69 5.86 -7.37
N PRO A 40 -4.68 5.83 -8.29
CA PRO A 40 -6.06 6.15 -7.94
C PRO A 40 -6.61 5.15 -6.91
N LEU A 41 -7.37 5.64 -5.93
CA LEU A 41 -8.07 4.78 -4.97
C LEU A 41 -9.20 4.05 -5.72
N PRO A 42 -9.16 2.70 -5.88
CA PRO A 42 -10.05 2.00 -6.80
C PRO A 42 -11.43 1.73 -6.18
N VAL A 43 -12.05 2.75 -5.60
CA VAL A 43 -13.34 2.68 -4.92
C VAL A 43 -14.35 3.50 -5.71
N TRP A 44 -15.44 2.87 -6.12
CA TRP A 44 -16.58 3.51 -6.77
C TRP A 44 -17.69 3.73 -5.77
N LYS A 45 -18.31 4.90 -5.82
CA LYS A 45 -19.42 5.31 -4.96
C LYS A 45 -20.62 5.69 -5.81
N CYS A 46 -21.80 5.21 -5.45
CA CYS A 46 -23.06 5.66 -6.04
C CYS A 46 -23.75 6.72 -5.18
N GLU A 47 -24.76 7.39 -5.74
CA GLU A 47 -25.54 8.43 -5.05
C GLU A 47 -26.23 7.95 -3.77
N HIS A 48 -26.53 6.65 -3.67
CA HIS A 48 -27.15 6.01 -2.50
C HIS A 48 -26.15 5.65 -1.39
N GLY A 49 -24.86 5.97 -1.56
CA GLY A 49 -23.83 5.77 -0.53
C GLY A 49 -23.24 4.35 -0.47
N HIS A 50 -23.51 3.50 -1.47
CA HIS A 50 -22.82 2.21 -1.59
C HIS A 50 -21.40 2.41 -2.13
N TYR A 51 -20.44 1.69 -1.57
CA TYR A 51 -19.04 1.69 -1.98
C TYR A 51 -18.64 0.31 -2.51
N GLU A 52 -17.89 0.29 -3.61
CA GLU A 52 -17.42 -0.93 -4.24
C GLU A 52 -15.95 -0.77 -4.65
N ALA A 53 -15.09 -1.68 -4.20
CA ALA A 53 -13.67 -1.69 -4.57
C ALA A 53 -13.46 -2.59 -5.80
N ILE A 54 -12.76 -2.08 -6.81
CA ILE A 54 -12.39 -2.84 -8.01
C ILE A 54 -11.00 -3.43 -7.83
N GLY A 55 -10.89 -4.75 -7.89
CA GLY A 55 -9.66 -5.48 -7.56
C GLY A 55 -8.77 -5.82 -8.75
N SER A 56 -9.23 -5.62 -9.98
CA SER A 56 -8.43 -5.95 -11.17
C SER A 56 -8.82 -5.17 -12.43
N LEU A 57 -7.89 -5.10 -13.37
CA LEU A 57 -8.13 -4.60 -14.73
C LEU A 57 -9.27 -5.33 -15.43
N LYS A 58 -9.33 -6.66 -15.28
CA LYS A 58 -10.41 -7.46 -15.88
C LYS A 58 -11.77 -7.08 -15.33
N GLU A 59 -11.89 -6.97 -14.01
CA GLU A 59 -13.14 -6.54 -13.37
C GLU A 59 -13.55 -5.14 -13.82
N LEU A 60 -12.59 -4.21 -13.92
CA LEU A 60 -12.85 -2.85 -14.39
C LEU A 60 -13.38 -2.86 -15.83
N ALA A 61 -12.75 -3.63 -16.72
CA ALA A 61 -13.17 -3.77 -18.12
C ALA A 61 -14.55 -4.40 -18.25
N ASP A 62 -14.80 -5.51 -17.54
CA ASP A 62 -16.08 -6.21 -17.54
C ASP A 62 -17.23 -5.29 -17.06
N ARG A 63 -16.96 -4.44 -16.05
CA ARG A 63 -17.97 -3.57 -15.44
C ARG A 63 -18.18 -2.24 -16.18
N SER A 64 -17.14 -1.67 -16.77
CA SER A 64 -17.20 -0.39 -17.48
C SER A 64 -17.52 -0.56 -18.98
N GLY A 65 -17.25 -1.73 -19.54
CA GLY A 65 -17.29 -1.96 -20.99
C GLY A 65 -16.15 -1.28 -21.75
N MET A 66 -15.13 -0.77 -21.05
CA MET A 66 -13.98 -0.07 -21.62
C MET A 66 -12.67 -0.65 -21.09
N GLU A 67 -11.70 -0.81 -21.98
CA GLU A 67 -10.30 -1.06 -21.60
C GLU A 67 -9.53 0.26 -21.71
N LEU A 68 -8.77 0.60 -20.66
CA LEU A 68 -7.92 1.78 -20.65
C LEU A 68 -6.45 1.35 -20.74
N ASP A 69 -5.69 2.03 -21.58
CA ASP A 69 -4.22 1.86 -21.67
C ASP A 69 -3.50 2.48 -20.46
N ASP A 70 -4.06 3.55 -19.91
CA ASP A 70 -3.54 4.26 -18.73
C ASP A 70 -4.63 4.36 -17.65
N LEU A 71 -4.34 3.84 -16.46
CA LEU A 71 -5.23 3.87 -15.31
C LEU A 71 -5.07 5.11 -14.45
N HIS A 72 -4.12 6.01 -14.76
CA HIS A 72 -3.96 7.23 -13.97
C HIS A 72 -5.14 8.19 -14.16
N ARG A 73 -5.29 9.10 -13.20
CA ARG A 73 -6.10 10.30 -13.42
C ARG A 73 -5.44 11.15 -14.51
N PRO A 74 -6.21 11.76 -15.44
CA PRO A 74 -7.68 11.90 -15.43
C PRO A 74 -8.44 10.79 -16.20
N PHE A 75 -7.77 9.75 -16.71
CA PHE A 75 -8.37 8.78 -17.63
C PHE A 75 -9.39 7.89 -16.92
N VAL A 76 -9.02 7.32 -15.77
CA VAL A 76 -9.92 6.46 -14.97
C VAL A 76 -11.17 7.20 -14.46
N ASP A 77 -11.11 8.53 -14.34
CA ASP A 77 -12.21 9.37 -13.85
C ASP A 77 -13.41 9.39 -14.79
N GLN A 78 -13.19 9.05 -16.06
CA GLN A 78 -14.22 9.00 -17.09
C GLN A 78 -15.07 7.73 -17.00
N LEU A 79 -14.62 6.71 -16.27
CA LEU A 79 -15.32 5.44 -16.16
C LEU A 79 -16.51 5.54 -15.21
N LYS A 80 -17.69 5.20 -15.73
CA LYS A 80 -18.93 5.02 -14.97
C LYS A 80 -19.24 3.54 -14.85
N LEU A 81 -19.58 3.09 -13.64
CA LEU A 81 -20.00 1.72 -13.40
C LEU A 81 -21.48 1.71 -12.99
N LYS A 82 -22.14 0.57 -13.18
CA LYS A 82 -23.41 0.31 -12.51
C LYS A 82 -23.16 -0.24 -11.12
N CYS A 83 -23.81 0.34 -10.12
CA CYS A 83 -23.75 -0.15 -8.74
C CYS A 83 -24.40 -1.54 -8.64
N GLN A 84 -23.71 -2.50 -8.04
CA GLN A 84 -24.22 -3.87 -7.94
C GLN A 84 -25.38 -4.01 -6.95
N GLN A 85 -25.53 -3.06 -6.02
CA GLN A 85 -26.57 -3.12 -4.98
C GLN A 85 -27.88 -2.46 -5.40
N CYS A 86 -27.82 -1.37 -6.18
CA CYS A 86 -29.01 -0.56 -6.51
C CYS A 86 -29.16 -0.24 -8.00
N GLY A 87 -28.20 -0.62 -8.85
CA GLY A 87 -28.24 -0.39 -10.30
C GLY A 87 -28.00 1.05 -10.74
N SER A 88 -27.92 2.02 -9.83
CA SER A 88 -27.61 3.42 -10.16
C SER A 88 -26.16 3.58 -10.63
N GLU A 89 -25.87 4.69 -11.30
CA GLU A 89 -24.51 5.00 -11.73
C GLU A 89 -23.60 5.25 -10.51
N SER A 90 -22.36 4.75 -10.59
CA SER A 90 -21.29 5.03 -9.65
C SER A 90 -20.07 5.62 -10.35
N ALA A 91 -19.34 6.46 -9.61
CA ALA A 91 -18.10 7.09 -10.05
C ALA A 91 -16.98 6.77 -9.06
N ILE A 92 -15.74 6.76 -9.54
CA ILE A 92 -14.57 6.59 -8.68
C ILE A 92 -14.47 7.74 -7.67
N GLU A 93 -14.15 7.43 -6.42
CA GLU A 93 -13.85 8.44 -5.39
C GLU A 93 -12.67 9.31 -5.84
N PRO A 94 -12.66 10.63 -5.58
CA PRO A 94 -11.74 11.58 -6.23
C PRO A 94 -10.31 11.57 -5.66
N TYR A 95 -9.92 10.53 -4.93
CA TYR A 95 -8.66 10.46 -4.20
C TYR A 95 -7.63 9.60 -4.93
N VAL A 96 -6.36 9.89 -4.67
CA VAL A 96 -5.24 8.97 -4.90
C VAL A 96 -4.78 8.38 -3.57
N ILE A 97 -3.99 7.32 -3.64
CA ILE A 97 -3.44 6.61 -2.49
C ILE A 97 -2.16 7.32 -2.00
N ASP A 98 -1.91 7.25 -0.70
CA ASP A 98 -0.64 7.65 -0.10
C ASP A 98 0.55 6.91 -0.73
N THR A 99 1.60 7.63 -1.11
CA THR A 99 2.75 7.05 -1.82
C THR A 99 3.50 6.00 -0.99
N TRP A 100 3.40 6.07 0.34
CA TRP A 100 3.97 5.04 1.22
C TRP A 100 3.27 3.68 1.09
N PHE A 101 2.03 3.64 0.58
CA PHE A 101 1.35 2.39 0.24
C PHE A 101 1.93 1.76 -1.03
N ASP A 102 2.28 2.58 -2.02
CA ASP A 102 2.95 2.12 -3.24
C ASP A 102 4.31 1.52 -2.87
N SER A 103 5.15 2.26 -2.13
CA SER A 103 6.47 1.77 -1.72
C SER A 103 6.40 0.59 -0.74
N GLY A 104 5.42 0.58 0.16
CA GLY A 104 5.16 -0.54 1.07
C GLY A 104 4.64 -1.80 0.37
N SER A 105 4.10 -1.67 -0.84
CA SER A 105 3.65 -2.79 -1.67
C SER A 105 4.69 -3.31 -2.66
N ALA A 106 5.84 -2.63 -2.77
CA ALA A 106 6.82 -2.83 -3.83
C ALA A 106 7.30 -4.29 -3.95
N THR A 107 7.49 -5.01 -2.84
CA THR A 107 8.02 -6.39 -2.83
C THR A 107 7.21 -7.34 -3.70
N TYR A 108 5.87 -7.31 -3.59
CA TYR A 108 4.99 -8.21 -4.34
C TYR A 108 4.37 -7.53 -5.55
N ALA A 109 4.21 -6.20 -5.55
CA ALA A 109 3.74 -5.46 -6.73
C ALA A 109 4.74 -5.51 -7.89
N SER A 110 6.05 -5.45 -7.61
CA SER A 110 7.11 -5.46 -8.63
C SER A 110 7.17 -6.75 -9.46
N ILE A 111 6.82 -7.87 -8.84
CA ILE A 111 6.70 -9.19 -9.50
C ILE A 111 5.30 -9.47 -10.05
N GLY A 112 4.39 -8.49 -9.93
CA GLY A 112 3.00 -8.58 -10.40
C GLY A 112 2.14 -9.58 -9.63
N TYR A 113 2.42 -9.85 -8.35
CA TYR A 113 1.52 -10.65 -7.51
C TYR A 113 0.16 -9.96 -7.36
N PRO A 114 -0.97 -10.70 -7.37
CA PRO A 114 -1.11 -12.15 -7.58
C PRO A 114 -1.34 -12.57 -9.05
N ARG A 115 -1.22 -11.63 -9.99
CA ARG A 115 -1.58 -11.82 -11.41
C ARG A 115 -0.51 -12.57 -12.20
N LEU A 116 0.73 -12.10 -12.13
CA LEU A 116 1.89 -12.66 -12.86
C LEU A 116 2.64 -13.69 -12.02
N SER A 117 2.76 -13.44 -10.71
CA SER A 117 3.36 -14.36 -9.75
C SER A 117 2.33 -14.82 -8.72
N LYS A 118 2.45 -16.06 -8.25
CA LYS A 118 1.71 -16.58 -7.09
C LYS A 118 2.51 -16.52 -5.79
N GLU A 119 3.80 -16.23 -5.88
CA GLU A 119 4.68 -16.06 -4.73
C GLU A 119 4.78 -14.59 -4.34
N THR A 120 4.95 -14.30 -3.05
CA THR A 120 5.10 -12.94 -2.52
C THR A 120 6.55 -12.60 -2.19
N HIS A 121 7.43 -13.60 -2.10
CA HIS A 121 8.83 -13.49 -1.64
C HIS A 121 9.01 -12.80 -0.28
N ILE A 122 7.99 -12.83 0.57
CA ILE A 122 8.02 -12.30 1.93
C ILE A 122 8.19 -13.45 2.94
N PRO A 123 9.03 -13.31 3.97
CA PRO A 123 9.90 -12.16 4.24
C PRO A 123 11.14 -12.13 3.33
N VAL A 124 11.54 -10.94 2.88
CA VAL A 124 12.84 -10.75 2.21
C VAL A 124 13.98 -10.86 3.22
N ASP A 125 15.17 -11.27 2.79
CA ASP A 125 16.24 -11.58 3.73
C ASP A 125 16.92 -10.34 4.34
N PHE A 126 17.07 -9.25 3.59
CA PHE A 126 17.79 -8.06 4.04
C PHE A 126 17.28 -6.78 3.35
N ILE A 127 17.19 -5.70 4.12
CA ILE A 127 17.01 -4.33 3.61
C ILE A 127 17.92 -3.36 4.38
N THR A 128 18.24 -2.23 3.75
CA THR A 128 18.97 -1.14 4.40
C THR A 128 18.54 0.22 3.87
N GLU A 129 18.28 1.14 4.78
CA GLU A 129 17.92 2.53 4.56
C GLU A 129 18.25 3.37 5.81
N ALA A 130 18.10 4.69 5.72
CA ALA A 130 18.37 5.60 6.82
C ALA A 130 17.32 5.57 7.96
N ILE A 131 17.69 6.13 9.12
CA ILE A 131 16.92 6.12 10.37
C ILE A 131 15.52 6.75 10.28
N ASP A 132 15.32 7.69 9.36
CA ASP A 132 14.02 8.27 9.04
C ASP A 132 13.01 7.24 8.52
N GLN A 133 13.47 6.17 7.87
CA GLN A 133 12.59 5.12 7.34
C GLN A 133 11.85 4.33 8.43
N THR A 134 12.26 4.44 9.70
CA THR A 134 11.45 3.95 10.84
C THR A 134 10.04 4.57 10.91
N ARG A 135 9.81 5.71 10.25
CA ARG A 135 8.50 6.36 10.12
C ARG A 135 8.00 6.42 8.66
N GLY A 136 8.67 5.72 7.76
CA GLY A 136 8.37 5.68 6.33
C GLY A 136 8.31 4.24 5.83
N TRP A 137 9.25 3.87 4.97
CA TRP A 137 9.21 2.62 4.21
C TRP A 137 9.24 1.36 5.09
N TYR A 138 10.06 1.34 6.16
CA TYR A 138 10.09 0.19 7.08
C TYR A 138 8.71 -0.05 7.70
N TYR A 139 8.02 1.03 8.08
CA TYR A 139 6.69 0.95 8.67
C TYR A 139 5.68 0.39 7.68
N THR A 140 5.61 0.93 6.46
CA THR A 140 4.56 0.50 5.52
C THR A 140 4.81 -0.89 4.94
N LEU A 141 6.05 -1.26 4.66
CA LEU A 141 6.41 -2.65 4.37
C LEU A 141 5.90 -3.58 5.47
N HIS A 142 6.24 -3.28 6.73
CA HIS A 142 5.89 -4.12 7.87
C HIS A 142 4.38 -4.23 8.09
N VAL A 143 3.67 -3.11 8.06
CA VAL A 143 2.22 -3.06 8.30
C VAL A 143 1.46 -3.79 7.20
N ILE A 144 1.77 -3.50 5.94
CA ILE A 144 1.03 -4.12 4.82
C ILE A 144 1.30 -5.63 4.77
N SER A 145 2.56 -6.07 4.96
CA SER A 145 2.89 -7.49 5.05
C SER A 145 2.17 -8.20 6.21
N THR A 146 2.05 -7.52 7.36
CA THR A 146 1.35 -8.08 8.51
C THR A 146 -0.15 -8.21 8.22
N LEU A 147 -0.76 -7.20 7.59
CA LEU A 147 -2.18 -7.20 7.26
C LEU A 147 -2.55 -8.22 6.17
N LEU A 148 -1.76 -8.33 5.10
CA LEU A 148 -2.08 -9.19 3.96
C LEU A 148 -1.62 -10.64 4.14
N PHE A 149 -0.51 -10.87 4.86
CA PHE A 149 0.16 -12.18 4.88
C PHE A 149 0.45 -12.70 6.29
N ASN A 150 0.07 -11.96 7.34
CA ASN A 150 0.38 -12.30 8.73
C ASN A 150 1.89 -12.62 8.95
N SER A 151 2.76 -11.89 8.25
CA SER A 151 4.21 -12.09 8.23
C SER A 151 4.96 -10.78 8.37
N ASN A 152 6.19 -10.81 8.91
CA ASN A 152 7.11 -9.69 8.78
C ASN A 152 7.53 -9.52 7.32
N ALA A 153 7.76 -8.28 6.87
CA ALA A 153 8.16 -8.01 5.50
C ALA A 153 9.60 -8.43 5.19
N TYR A 154 10.48 -8.36 6.19
CA TYR A 154 11.92 -8.56 6.06
C TYR A 154 12.50 -9.25 7.30
N ARG A 155 13.57 -10.04 7.13
CA ARG A 155 14.26 -10.76 8.21
C ARG A 155 15.32 -9.91 8.90
N ASN A 156 16.15 -9.20 8.14
CA ASN A 156 17.24 -8.37 8.65
C ASN A 156 17.12 -6.93 8.15
N VAL A 157 17.36 -5.95 9.04
CA VAL A 157 17.38 -4.52 8.71
C VAL A 157 18.68 -3.90 9.19
N LEU A 158 19.40 -3.25 8.30
CA LEU A 158 20.49 -2.34 8.66
C LEU A 158 20.04 -0.89 8.49
N THR A 159 20.00 -0.16 9.59
CA THR A 159 19.62 1.25 9.60
C THR A 159 20.87 2.11 9.71
N ILE A 160 21.07 2.99 8.73
CA ILE A 160 22.17 3.97 8.72
C ILE A 160 21.73 5.32 9.28
N GLU A 161 22.68 6.08 9.82
CA GLU A 161 22.46 7.45 10.26
C GLU A 161 22.69 8.44 9.12
N PHE A 162 22.35 9.70 9.34
CA PHE A 162 22.52 10.74 8.33
C PHE A 162 23.99 11.11 8.09
N VAL A 163 24.30 11.41 6.83
CA VAL A 163 25.55 12.08 6.45
C VAL A 163 25.42 13.56 6.78
N LEU A 164 26.41 14.12 7.46
CA LEU A 164 26.47 15.54 7.82
C LEU A 164 27.45 16.28 6.90
N ASP A 165 27.36 17.60 6.89
CA ASP A 165 28.40 18.46 6.32
C ASP A 165 29.70 18.41 7.15
N ALA A 166 30.77 18.94 6.57
CA ALA A 166 32.12 18.93 7.14
C ALA A 166 32.44 20.19 7.95
#